data_AF-A0A1W1I3T4-F1
#
_entry.id   AF-A0A1W1I3T4-F1
#
_cell.length_a   1.000
_cell.length_b   1.000
_cell.length_c   1.000
_cell.angle_alpha   90.00
_cell.angle_beta   90.00
_cell.angle_gamma   90.00
#
_symmetry.space_group_name_H-M   'P 1'
#
loop_
_entity.id
_entity.type
_entity.pdbx_description
1 polymer ?
#
loop_
_entity_poly.entity_id
_entity_poly.type
_entity_poly.pdbx_seq_one_letter_code
_entity_poly.pdbx_strand_id
1 'polypeptide(L)'
;MSAIVRAAMLTCMSLAAMCLSVSAGSAEPYELSKNDVMDAKSIKSSEVSLFGVKLGDSEAKALDVLVNEKIPGVKVEQEALFIFLLDQRKPTGPMAGVRVQDGKVDLIFVNNRFAYKTRGVFRNVLNSESPEDVRKLLGQEDYGDENVMGAVLAYDKQGFVINYLGKDVNIEFSPLR
;
A
#
# COMPACT_ATOMS: atom_id res chain seq x y z
N MET A 1 61.08 7.79 -1.22
CA MET A 1 59.85 6.99 -1.06
C MET A 1 60.03 5.69 -1.84
N SER A 2 60.16 4.55 -1.15
CA SER A 2 60.41 3.27 -1.81
C SER A 2 59.18 2.80 -2.60
N ALA A 3 59.41 2.01 -3.65
CA ALA A 3 58.36 1.44 -4.51
C ALA A 3 57.25 0.71 -3.71
N ILE A 4 57.58 0.24 -2.51
CA ILE A 4 56.67 -0.45 -1.58
C ILE A 4 55.56 0.49 -1.09
N VAL A 5 55.86 1.77 -0.83
CA VAL A 5 54.86 2.75 -0.36
C VAL A 5 53.91 3.16 -1.48
N ARG A 6 54.40 3.22 -2.73
CA ARG A 6 53.57 3.49 -3.91
C ARG A 6 52.67 2.31 -4.25
N ALA A 7 53.18 1.08 -4.13
CA ALA A 7 52.39 -0.12 -4.32
C ALA A 7 51.25 -0.22 -3.29
N ALA A 8 51.54 0.03 -2.00
CA ALA A 8 50.53 -0.01 -0.94
C ALA A 8 49.42 1.05 -1.08
N MET A 9 49.75 2.26 -1.54
CA MET A 9 48.73 3.31 -1.80
C MET A 9 47.81 2.94 -2.98
N LEU A 10 48.34 2.31 -4.03
CA LEU A 10 47.56 1.86 -5.18
C LEU A 10 46.62 0.71 -4.84
N THR A 11 47.03 -0.24 -3.98
CA THR A 11 46.14 -1.32 -3.52
C THR A 11 45.03 -0.82 -2.60
N CYS A 12 45.30 0.16 -1.74
CA CYS A 12 44.26 0.77 -0.89
C CYS A 12 43.23 1.58 -1.70
N MET A 13 43.64 2.25 -2.79
CA MET A 13 42.68 2.93 -3.68
C MET A 13 41.81 1.97 -4.49
N SER A 14 42.31 0.79 -4.87
CA SER A 14 41.48 -0.24 -5.53
C SER A 14 40.47 -0.92 -4.60
N LEU A 15 40.78 -1.05 -3.30
CA LEU A 15 39.86 -1.67 -2.35
C LEU A 15 38.73 -0.71 -1.91
N ALA A 16 38.99 0.60 -1.89
CA ALA A 16 37.98 1.61 -1.58
C ALA A 16 36.93 1.78 -2.71
N ALA A 17 37.29 1.46 -3.96
CA ALA A 17 36.37 1.54 -5.11
C ALA A 17 35.36 0.38 -5.16
N MET A 18 35.61 -0.74 -4.46
CA MET A 18 34.70 -1.89 -4.41
C MET A 18 33.59 -1.78 -3.34
N CYS A 19 33.63 -0.77 -2.46
CA CYS A 19 32.63 -0.58 -1.42
C CYS A 19 31.42 0.28 -1.82
N LEU A 20 31.32 0.73 -3.09
CA LEU A 20 30.23 1.59 -3.56
C LEU A 20 29.15 0.88 -4.39
N SER A 21 29.19 -0.45 -4.50
CA SER A 21 28.01 -1.23 -4.88
C SER A 21 27.08 -1.38 -3.67
N VAL A 22 26.61 -0.25 -3.15
CA VAL A 22 25.30 -0.23 -2.49
C VAL A 22 24.36 -0.68 -3.59
N SER A 23 23.92 -1.93 -3.52
CA SER A 23 22.69 -2.32 -4.18
C SER A 23 21.68 -1.28 -3.74
N ALA A 24 21.35 -0.36 -4.65
CA ALA A 24 20.05 0.27 -4.60
C ALA A 24 19.09 -0.91 -4.66
N GLY A 25 18.74 -1.43 -3.48
CA GLY A 25 17.62 -2.30 -3.32
C GLY A 25 16.49 -1.48 -3.88
N SER A 26 16.17 -1.74 -5.14
CA SER A 26 14.97 -1.28 -5.78
C SER A 26 13.89 -1.86 -4.89
N ALA A 27 13.47 -1.08 -3.89
CA ALA A 27 12.36 -1.43 -3.03
C ALA A 27 11.25 -1.75 -4.00
N GLU A 28 10.95 -3.04 -4.13
CA GLU A 28 9.93 -3.51 -5.05
C GLU A 28 8.70 -2.66 -4.75
N PRO A 29 8.15 -1.86 -5.68
CA PRO A 29 6.91 -1.15 -5.42
C PRO A 29 5.86 -2.07 -4.74
N TYR A 30 5.25 -1.56 -3.68
CA TYR A 30 4.25 -2.19 -2.82
C TYR A 30 3.14 -2.93 -3.57
N GLU A 31 3.13 -4.26 -3.65
CA GLU A 31 1.95 -4.97 -4.12
C GLU A 31 0.96 -5.14 -2.95
N LEU A 32 -0.29 -4.68 -3.16
CA LEU A 32 -1.37 -4.84 -2.17
C LEU A 32 -1.79 -6.32 -2.04
N SER A 33 -1.37 -7.18 -2.96
CA SER A 33 -1.36 -8.64 -2.88
C SER A 33 0.08 -9.14 -3.01
N LYS A 34 0.39 -10.40 -2.70
CA LYS A 34 1.77 -10.92 -2.84
C LYS A 34 2.01 -11.63 -4.18
N ASN A 35 1.02 -11.61 -5.08
CA ASN A 35 0.96 -12.41 -6.31
C ASN A 35 0.28 -11.58 -7.40
N ASP A 36 0.82 -11.54 -8.62
CA ASP A 36 0.08 -11.07 -9.81
C ASP A 36 -1.23 -11.85 -9.93
N VAL A 37 -2.31 -11.31 -9.37
CA VAL A 37 -3.60 -11.98 -9.33
C VAL A 37 -4.24 -11.80 -10.69
N MET A 38 -4.07 -12.82 -11.55
CA MET A 38 -4.75 -12.92 -12.84
C MET A 38 -6.24 -13.27 -12.68
N ASP A 39 -6.65 -13.82 -11.53
CA ASP A 39 -8.04 -14.15 -11.21
C ASP A 39 -8.55 -13.31 -10.03
N ALA A 40 -9.27 -12.23 -10.33
CA ALA A 40 -9.79 -11.34 -9.30
C ALA A 40 -10.69 -12.00 -8.26
N LYS A 41 -11.29 -13.16 -8.57
CA LYS A 41 -12.13 -13.90 -7.62
C LYS A 41 -11.33 -14.61 -6.54
N SER A 42 -10.03 -14.84 -6.74
CA SER A 42 -9.17 -15.48 -5.74
C SER A 42 -8.67 -14.52 -4.67
N ILE A 43 -8.88 -13.21 -4.84
CA ILE A 43 -8.41 -12.20 -3.89
C ILE A 43 -9.15 -12.34 -2.57
N LYS A 44 -8.41 -12.33 -1.47
CA LYS A 44 -8.98 -12.25 -0.12
C LYS A 44 -8.36 -11.09 0.64
N SER A 45 -9.17 -10.37 1.40
CA SER A 45 -8.73 -9.26 2.25
C SER A 45 -7.64 -9.68 3.26
N SER A 46 -7.65 -10.95 3.71
CA SER A 46 -6.61 -11.52 4.57
C SER A 46 -5.21 -11.55 3.95
N GLU A 47 -5.13 -11.50 2.62
CA GLU A 47 -3.85 -11.50 1.90
C GLU A 47 -3.32 -10.08 1.69
N VAL A 48 -4.18 -9.08 1.86
CA VAL A 48 -3.86 -7.68 1.59
C VAL A 48 -2.96 -7.10 2.65
N SER A 49 -1.98 -6.32 2.21
CA SER A 49 -1.03 -5.66 3.11
C SER A 49 -0.73 -4.22 2.72
N LEU A 50 -0.79 -3.32 3.70
CA LEU A 50 -0.35 -1.94 3.60
C LEU A 50 1.02 -1.81 4.29
N PHE A 51 2.09 -1.70 3.50
CA PHE A 51 3.48 -1.66 3.98
C PHE A 51 3.89 -2.82 4.91
N GLY A 52 3.28 -4.01 4.78
CA GLY A 52 3.58 -5.15 5.66
C GLY A 52 2.60 -5.33 6.83
N VAL A 53 1.72 -4.34 7.06
CA VAL A 53 0.58 -4.45 7.98
C VAL A 53 -0.60 -5.10 7.28
N LYS A 54 -1.25 -6.05 7.94
CA LYS A 54 -2.39 -6.83 7.47
C LYS A 54 -3.56 -6.73 8.44
N LEU A 55 -4.75 -7.11 7.97
CA LEU A 55 -5.88 -7.34 8.86
C LEU A 55 -5.53 -8.41 9.92
N GLY A 56 -5.86 -8.13 11.17
CA GLY A 56 -5.56 -8.97 12.33
C GLY A 56 -4.19 -8.72 12.98
N ASP A 57 -3.30 -7.94 12.36
CA ASP A 57 -2.04 -7.55 13.00
C ASP A 57 -2.30 -6.71 14.25
N SER A 58 -1.40 -6.79 15.24
CA SER A 58 -1.52 -6.02 16.48
C SER A 58 -1.30 -4.53 16.24
N GLU A 59 -1.88 -3.71 17.12
CA GLU A 59 -1.59 -2.28 17.20
C GLU A 59 -0.09 -1.98 17.26
N ALA A 60 0.65 -2.74 18.08
CA ALA A 60 2.10 -2.57 18.23
C ALA A 60 2.84 -2.74 16.90
N LYS A 61 2.46 -3.75 16.10
CA LYS A 61 3.05 -3.96 14.77
C LYS A 61 2.67 -2.83 13.81
N ALA A 62 1.41 -2.38 13.83
CA ALA A 62 0.96 -1.28 12.99
C ALA A 62 1.70 0.03 13.31
N LEU A 63 1.92 0.33 14.60
CA LEU A 63 2.70 1.49 15.03
C LEU A 63 4.17 1.38 14.61
N ASP A 64 4.78 0.21 14.80
CA ASP A 64 6.19 0.02 14.43
C ASP A 64 6.41 0.25 12.93
N VAL A 65 5.60 -0.43 12.11
CA VAL A 65 5.76 -0.42 10.65
C VAL A 65 5.26 0.89 10.01
N LEU A 66 4.14 1.45 10.45
CA LEU A 66 3.58 2.63 9.79
C LEU A 66 4.04 3.95 10.39
N VAL A 67 4.40 3.99 11.67
CA VAL A 67 4.77 5.23 12.36
C VAL A 67 6.27 5.34 12.55
N ASN A 68 6.94 4.27 13.02
CA ASN A 68 8.37 4.33 13.32
C ASN A 68 9.23 4.16 12.07
N GLU A 69 8.81 3.31 11.12
CA GLU A 69 9.51 3.19 9.85
C GLU A 69 9.21 4.37 8.92
N LYS A 70 10.26 4.92 8.32
CA LYS A 70 10.13 6.07 7.41
C LYS A 70 9.64 5.62 6.04
N ILE A 71 8.39 5.94 5.72
CA ILE A 71 7.81 5.73 4.39
C ILE A 71 8.12 6.95 3.49
N PRO A 72 8.87 6.80 2.37
CA PRO A 72 9.24 7.93 1.52
C PRO A 72 8.02 8.67 0.91
N GLY A 73 7.98 9.98 1.12
CA GLY A 73 6.94 10.87 0.58
C GLY A 73 5.59 10.78 1.28
N VAL A 74 5.53 10.09 2.42
CA VAL A 74 4.31 9.92 3.22
C VAL A 74 4.48 10.62 4.56
N LYS A 75 3.49 11.40 4.96
CA LYS A 75 3.32 11.88 6.33
C LYS A 75 2.34 10.94 7.04
N VAL A 76 2.69 10.54 8.25
CA VAL A 76 1.87 9.65 9.07
C VAL A 76 1.20 10.49 10.15
N GLU A 77 -0.11 10.31 10.32
CA GLU A 77 -0.89 10.97 11.37
C GLU A 77 -1.71 9.92 12.12
N GLN A 78 -1.82 10.06 13.44
CA GLN A 78 -2.64 9.19 14.27
C GLN A 78 -3.83 9.99 14.77
N GLU A 79 -5.04 9.49 14.54
CA GLU A 79 -6.28 10.16 14.94
C GLU A 79 -7.32 9.14 15.39
N ALA A 80 -7.72 9.23 16.66
CA ALA A 80 -8.62 8.28 17.32
C ALA A 80 -8.16 6.81 17.12
N LEU A 81 -8.91 6.03 16.34
CA LEU A 81 -8.61 4.62 16.05
C LEU A 81 -7.79 4.42 14.77
N PHE A 82 -7.38 5.49 14.11
CA PHE A 82 -6.77 5.42 12.79
C PHE A 82 -5.30 5.83 12.78
N ILE A 83 -4.54 5.13 11.94
CA ILE A 83 -3.21 5.55 11.49
C ILE A 83 -3.33 5.91 10.01
N PHE A 84 -3.25 7.20 9.71
CA PHE A 84 -3.42 7.78 8.39
C PHE A 84 -2.09 8.01 7.68
N LEU A 85 -2.08 7.71 6.39
CA LEU A 85 -0.98 7.97 5.47
C LEU A 85 -1.40 9.09 4.51
N LEU A 86 -0.76 10.25 4.63
CA LEU A 86 -1.02 11.45 3.84
C LEU A 86 0.14 11.74 2.89
N ASP A 87 -0.13 12.52 1.85
CA ASP A 87 0.94 13.07 1.00
C ASP A 87 1.76 14.07 1.81
N GLN A 88 3.06 13.82 1.94
CA GLN A 88 3.96 14.69 2.70
C GLN A 88 4.09 16.10 2.09
N ARG A 89 3.97 16.23 0.77
CA ARG A 89 4.07 17.52 0.06
C ARG A 89 2.75 18.28 0.09
N LYS A 90 1.62 17.58 0.09
CA LYS A 90 0.28 18.18 0.04
C LYS A 90 -0.75 17.36 0.84
N PRO A 91 -0.81 17.50 2.18
CA PRO A 91 -1.67 16.70 3.04
C PRO A 91 -3.14 17.15 2.98
N THR A 92 -3.81 16.96 1.84
CA THR A 92 -5.24 17.27 1.64
C THR A 92 -6.17 16.13 2.06
N GLY A 93 -5.75 15.35 3.06
CA GLY A 93 -6.48 14.22 3.63
C GLY A 93 -5.78 12.86 3.45
N PRO A 94 -6.25 11.82 4.16
CA PRO A 94 -5.67 10.48 4.10
C PRO A 94 -5.77 9.88 2.70
N MET A 95 -4.65 9.33 2.23
CA MET A 95 -4.58 8.58 0.98
C MET A 95 -4.63 7.07 1.22
N ALA A 96 -4.20 6.61 2.39
CA ALA A 96 -4.35 5.25 2.84
C ALA A 96 -4.29 5.22 4.37
N GLY A 97 -4.55 4.08 4.98
CA GLY A 97 -4.35 3.91 6.41
C GLY A 97 -4.94 2.62 6.92
N VAL A 98 -4.82 2.47 8.24
CA VAL A 98 -5.44 1.37 8.97
C VAL A 98 -6.31 1.89 10.09
N ARG A 99 -7.34 1.12 10.44
CA ARG A 99 -8.06 1.27 11.72
C ARG A 99 -7.58 0.18 12.66
N VAL A 100 -7.31 0.57 13.90
CA VAL A 100 -7.04 -0.32 15.02
C VAL A 100 -8.25 -0.32 15.94
N GLN A 101 -8.85 -1.48 16.13
CA GLN A 101 -9.96 -1.69 17.04
C GLN A 101 -9.71 -2.96 17.86
N ASP A 102 -9.98 -2.92 19.15
CA ASP A 102 -9.73 -4.04 20.08
C ASP A 102 -8.29 -4.57 20.01
N GLY A 103 -7.32 -3.65 19.86
CA GLY A 103 -5.88 -3.93 19.83
C GLY A 103 -5.36 -4.58 18.53
N LYS A 104 -6.20 -4.67 17.50
CA LYS A 104 -5.85 -5.27 16.20
C LYS A 104 -6.30 -4.40 15.03
N VAL A 105 -5.63 -4.55 13.90
CA VAL A 105 -6.02 -3.91 12.65
C VAL A 105 -7.27 -4.60 12.10
N ASP A 106 -8.37 -3.87 11.96
CA ASP A 106 -9.64 -4.40 11.48
C ASP A 106 -10.18 -3.69 10.23
N LEU A 107 -9.45 -2.69 9.75
CA LEU A 107 -9.68 -2.03 8.47
C LEU A 107 -8.34 -1.65 7.83
N ILE A 108 -8.21 -1.87 6.53
CA ILE A 108 -7.22 -1.19 5.69
C ILE A 108 -8.01 -0.42 4.64
N PHE A 109 -7.70 0.85 4.45
CA PHE A 109 -8.33 1.64 3.40
C PHE A 109 -7.28 2.29 2.51
N VAL A 110 -7.61 2.43 1.22
CA VAL A 110 -6.75 3.04 0.20
C VAL A 110 -7.59 3.89 -0.73
N ASN A 111 -7.17 5.12 -0.95
CA ASN A 111 -7.76 6.08 -1.88
C ASN A 111 -6.92 6.16 -3.16
N ASN A 112 -7.55 6.52 -4.28
CA ASN A 112 -6.89 6.62 -5.59
C ASN A 112 -5.70 7.57 -5.63
N ARG A 113 -5.64 8.57 -4.76
CA ARG A 113 -4.44 9.41 -4.59
C ARG A 113 -3.20 8.60 -4.18
N PHE A 114 -3.36 7.41 -3.60
CA PHE A 114 -2.28 6.48 -3.28
C PHE A 114 -1.98 5.44 -4.36
N ALA A 115 -2.71 5.42 -5.48
CA ALA A 115 -2.59 4.37 -6.50
C ALA A 115 -1.17 4.21 -7.07
N TYR A 116 -0.36 5.29 -7.05
CA TYR A 116 1.03 5.24 -7.50
C TYR A 116 1.95 4.41 -6.58
N LYS A 117 1.52 4.12 -5.34
CA LYS A 117 2.22 3.26 -4.38
C LYS A 117 1.59 1.86 -4.27
N THR A 118 0.53 1.58 -5.03
CA THR A 118 -0.09 0.26 -5.12
C THR A 118 0.35 -0.45 -6.41
N ARG A 119 0.11 -1.76 -6.46
CA ARG A 119 0.28 -2.57 -7.67
C ARG A 119 -0.87 -3.56 -7.85
N GLY A 120 -0.76 -4.36 -8.91
CA GLY A 120 -1.68 -5.42 -9.25
C GLY A 120 -3.04 -4.87 -9.65
N VAL A 121 -4.05 -5.73 -9.54
CA VAL A 121 -5.44 -5.40 -9.89
C VAL A 121 -5.98 -4.19 -9.12
N PHE A 122 -5.58 -3.99 -7.86
CA PHE A 122 -6.06 -2.86 -7.05
C PHE A 122 -5.49 -1.52 -7.50
N ARG A 123 -4.31 -1.48 -8.14
CA ARG A 123 -3.86 -0.26 -8.82
C ARG A 123 -4.81 0.09 -9.97
N ASN A 124 -5.26 -0.91 -10.73
CA ASN A 124 -6.16 -0.67 -11.85
C ASN A 124 -7.55 -0.23 -11.34
N VAL A 125 -8.06 -0.88 -10.30
CA VAL A 125 -9.32 -0.50 -9.64
C VAL A 125 -9.28 0.95 -9.14
N LEU A 126 -8.19 1.35 -8.47
CA LEU A 126 -8.04 2.72 -7.98
C LEU A 126 -7.95 3.76 -9.12
N ASN A 127 -7.62 3.34 -10.34
CA ASN A 127 -7.60 4.21 -11.52
C ASN A 127 -8.84 4.04 -12.41
N SER A 128 -9.84 3.26 -11.98
CA SER A 128 -11.10 3.10 -12.72
C SER A 128 -11.90 4.40 -12.73
N GLU A 129 -12.49 4.72 -13.88
CA GLU A 129 -13.32 5.93 -14.06
C GLU A 129 -14.80 5.65 -13.75
N SER A 130 -15.20 4.38 -13.70
CA SER A 130 -16.58 3.97 -13.53
C SER A 130 -16.74 2.62 -12.80
N PRO A 131 -17.91 2.37 -12.18
CA PRO A 131 -18.27 1.05 -11.67
C PRO A 131 -18.15 -0.07 -12.71
N GLU A 132 -18.45 0.22 -13.97
CA GLU A 132 -18.33 -0.74 -15.07
C GLU A 132 -16.87 -1.17 -15.31
N ASP A 133 -15.91 -0.26 -15.19
CA ASP A 133 -14.49 -0.61 -15.30
C ASP A 133 -14.03 -1.49 -14.14
N VAL A 134 -14.58 -1.26 -12.94
CA VAL A 134 -14.35 -2.15 -11.79
C VAL A 134 -14.90 -3.55 -12.05
N ARG A 135 -16.10 -3.67 -12.61
CA ARG A 135 -16.70 -4.98 -12.95
C ARG A 135 -15.91 -5.72 -14.02
N LYS A 136 -15.30 -5.03 -14.98
CA LYS A 136 -14.38 -5.66 -15.95
C LYS A 136 -13.14 -6.24 -15.28
N LEU A 137 -12.65 -5.60 -14.22
CA LEU A 137 -11.45 -6.03 -13.48
C LEU A 137 -11.75 -7.13 -12.46
N LEU A 138 -12.84 -6.99 -11.71
CA LEU A 138 -13.13 -7.82 -10.53
C LEU A 138 -14.30 -8.79 -10.73
N GLY A 139 -15.05 -8.64 -11.81
CA GLY A 139 -16.35 -9.27 -11.96
C GLY A 139 -17.45 -8.54 -11.18
N GLN A 140 -18.64 -9.11 -11.23
CA GLN A 140 -19.81 -8.57 -10.56
C GLN A 140 -19.70 -8.72 -9.03
N GLU A 141 -20.00 -7.64 -8.34
CA GLU A 141 -20.08 -7.52 -6.89
C GLU A 141 -21.23 -8.35 -6.29
N ASP A 142 -21.16 -8.66 -5.00
CA ASP A 142 -22.24 -9.35 -4.28
C ASP A 142 -23.46 -8.44 -4.06
N TYR A 143 -23.20 -7.16 -3.78
CA TYR A 143 -24.20 -6.10 -3.65
C TYR A 143 -23.63 -4.77 -4.14
N GLY A 144 -24.45 -3.96 -4.79
CA GLY A 144 -24.05 -2.63 -5.23
C GLY A 144 -25.17 -1.60 -5.07
N ASP A 145 -24.79 -0.35 -4.79
CA ASP A 145 -25.67 0.82 -4.82
C ASP A 145 -25.00 1.91 -5.66
N GLU A 146 -25.64 2.31 -6.75
CA GLU A 146 -25.17 3.39 -7.62
C GLU A 146 -26.20 4.50 -7.64
N ASN A 147 -25.79 5.69 -7.22
CA ASN A 147 -26.64 6.86 -7.20
C ASN A 147 -25.85 8.13 -7.54
N VAL A 148 -26.54 9.28 -7.54
CA VAL A 148 -25.94 10.57 -7.93
C VAL A 148 -24.79 11.00 -7.00
N MET A 149 -24.79 10.53 -5.75
CA MET A 149 -23.77 10.88 -4.75
C MET A 149 -22.52 9.98 -4.84
N GLY A 150 -22.60 8.86 -5.54
CA GLY A 150 -21.51 7.91 -5.64
C GLY A 150 -21.97 6.49 -5.94
N ALA A 151 -21.01 5.57 -5.87
CA ALA A 151 -21.26 4.15 -6.06
C ALA A 151 -20.55 3.35 -4.97
N VAL A 152 -21.22 2.31 -4.49
CA VAL A 152 -20.68 1.32 -3.56
C VAL A 152 -20.77 -0.04 -4.24
N LEU A 153 -19.66 -0.75 -4.33
CA LEU A 153 -19.57 -2.11 -4.88
C LEU A 153 -18.98 -3.03 -3.81
N ALA A 154 -19.80 -3.93 -3.26
CA ALA A 154 -19.42 -4.81 -2.15
C ALA A 154 -19.03 -6.21 -2.64
N TYR A 155 -17.79 -6.59 -2.38
CA TYR A 155 -17.21 -7.90 -2.65
C TYR A 155 -17.03 -8.64 -1.33
N ASP A 156 -18.14 -8.88 -0.62
CA ASP A 156 -18.17 -9.42 0.74
C ASP A 156 -17.46 -10.78 0.84
N LYS A 157 -17.59 -11.63 -0.19
CA LYS A 157 -16.88 -12.93 -0.25
C LYS A 157 -15.35 -12.79 -0.28
N GLN A 158 -14.86 -11.67 -0.80
CA GLN A 158 -13.44 -11.33 -0.85
C GLN A 158 -13.02 -10.40 0.30
N GLY A 159 -13.97 -9.83 1.03
CA GLY A 159 -13.73 -9.01 2.23
C GLY A 159 -13.36 -7.57 1.91
N PHE A 160 -13.83 -7.00 0.81
CA PHE A 160 -13.59 -5.60 0.49
C PHE A 160 -14.76 -4.91 -0.21
N VAL A 161 -14.76 -3.58 -0.13
CA VAL A 161 -15.75 -2.71 -0.76
C VAL A 161 -15.02 -1.63 -1.56
N ILE A 162 -15.61 -1.24 -2.68
CA ILE A 162 -15.12 -0.14 -3.52
C ILE A 162 -16.15 0.99 -3.46
N ASN A 163 -15.67 2.18 -3.10
CA ASN A 163 -16.50 3.38 -2.92
C ASN A 163 -16.05 4.48 -3.88
N TYR A 164 -16.95 4.95 -4.73
CA TYR A 164 -16.81 6.19 -5.50
C TYR A 164 -17.43 7.34 -4.70
N LEU A 165 -16.62 8.33 -4.35
CA LEU A 165 -17.08 9.58 -3.74
C LEU A 165 -16.65 10.76 -4.62
N GLY A 166 -17.58 11.25 -5.43
CA GLY A 166 -17.26 12.20 -6.49
C GLY A 166 -16.27 11.58 -7.49
N LYS A 167 -15.04 12.11 -7.56
CA LYS A 167 -13.97 11.60 -8.44
C LYS A 167 -13.00 10.65 -7.75
N ASP A 168 -13.16 10.46 -6.44
CA ASP A 168 -12.24 9.67 -5.65
C ASP A 168 -12.74 8.22 -5.57
N VAL A 169 -11.84 7.28 -5.84
CA VAL A 169 -12.08 5.85 -5.68
C VAL A 169 -11.39 5.39 -4.40
N ASN A 170 -12.12 4.71 -3.52
CA ASN A 170 -11.60 4.14 -2.29
C ASN A 170 -11.83 2.64 -2.30
N ILE A 171 -10.90 1.91 -1.71
CA ILE A 171 -11.03 0.49 -1.43
C ILE A 171 -10.88 0.30 0.07
N GLU A 172 -11.83 -0.39 0.68
CA GLU A 172 -11.84 -0.72 2.10
C GLU A 172 -11.82 -2.23 2.27
N PHE A 173 -10.78 -2.73 2.94
CA PHE A 173 -10.60 -4.14 3.27
C PHE A 173 -10.99 -4.36 4.73
N SER A 174 -11.79 -5.38 4.98
CA SER A 174 -12.24 -5.78 6.32
C SER A 174 -12.15 -7.30 6.49
N PRO A 175 -12.13 -7.81 7.74
CA PRO A 175 -12.15 -9.25 7.99
C PRO A 175 -13.34 -9.91 7.28
N LEU A 176 -13.09 -11.08 6.69
CA LEU A 176 -14.17 -11.91 6.14
C LEU A 176 -15.20 -12.22 7.24
N ARG A 177 -16.48 -12.04 6.93
CA ARG A 177 -17.59 -12.37 7.82
C ARG A 177 -17.92 -13.86 7.79
#